data_AF-A0A6P8U6A2-F1
#
_entry.id   AF-A0A6P8U6A2-F1
#
_cell.length_a   1.000
_cell.length_b   1.000
_cell.length_c   1.000
_cell.angle_alpha   90.00
_cell.angle_beta   90.00
_cell.angle_gamma   90.00
#
_symmetry.space_group_name_H-M   'P 1'
#
loop_
_entity.id
_entity.type
_entity.pdbx_description
1 polymer ?
#
loop_
_entity_poly.entity_id
_entity_poly.type
_entity_poly.pdbx_seq_one_letter_code
_entity_poly.pdbx_strand_id
1 'polypeptide(L)'
;MKLFLLAACILGMAVCAPQQMYMEFDIVHAPAQAEHLIPAGAPADSLDVLLPVDTKGRPIAGLGRGFIKQDVSWPNVKGTREVYYPFGFDPPKPAPVVPAAPVVPVAPVAPVVPAAPAVPAAPVQRIVAASKPAAEPSSDDDDEDDD
;
A
#
# COMPACT_ATOMS: atom_id res chain seq x y z
N MET A 1 23.54 7.37 14.92
CA MET A 1 22.47 7.52 13.90
C MET A 1 21.72 6.22 13.62
N LYS A 2 22.39 5.11 13.26
CA LYS A 2 21.72 3.81 12.98
C LYS A 2 20.86 3.27 14.14
N LEU A 3 21.30 3.41 15.39
CA LEU A 3 20.52 2.99 16.56
C LEU A 3 19.23 3.81 16.75
N PHE A 4 19.27 5.11 16.44
CA PHE A 4 18.07 5.96 16.51
C PHE A 4 17.06 5.61 15.43
N LEU A 5 17.52 5.29 14.21
CA LEU A 5 16.65 4.83 13.13
C LEU A 5 15.98 3.48 13.46
N LEU A 6 16.76 2.55 14.03
CA LEU A 6 16.25 1.24 14.45
C LEU A 6 15.24 1.37 15.60
N ALA A 7 15.54 2.20 16.60
CA ALA A 7 14.61 2.51 17.68
C ALA A 7 13.31 3.16 17.17
N ALA A 8 13.41 4.11 16.25
CA ALA A 8 12.24 4.75 15.63
C ALA A 8 11.41 3.76 14.79
N CYS A 9 12.05 2.83 14.08
CA CYS A 9 11.34 1.77 13.34
C CYS A 9 10.58 0.83 14.29
N ILE A 10 11.22 0.39 15.38
CA ILE A 10 10.56 -0.50 16.36
C ILE A 10 9.41 0.23 17.04
N LEU A 11 9.60 1.49 17.44
CA LEU A 11 8.56 2.28 18.08
C LEU A 11 7.40 2.59 17.12
N GLY A 12 7.70 2.88 15.85
CA GLY A 12 6.70 3.07 14.80
C GLY A 12 5.85 1.82 14.59
N MET A 13 6.45 0.64 14.56
CA MET A 13 5.71 -0.63 14.47
C MET A 13 4.86 -0.89 15.71
N ALA A 14 5.38 -0.62 16.91
CA ALA A 14 4.65 -0.83 18.16
C ALA A 14 3.41 0.08 18.29
N VAL A 15 3.50 1.33 17.83
CA VAL A 15 2.38 2.30 17.84
C VAL A 15 1.40 2.05 16.70
N CYS A 16 1.88 1.59 15.55
CA CYS A 16 1.03 1.34 14.37
C CYS A 16 0.34 -0.04 14.40
N ALA A 17 0.78 -0.97 15.26
CA ALA A 17 0.13 -2.25 15.42
C ALA A 17 -1.32 -2.05 15.95
N PRO A 18 -2.35 -2.62 15.30
CA PRO A 18 -3.70 -2.57 15.81
C PRO A 18 -3.77 -3.28 17.17
N GLN A 19 -3.97 -2.50 18.24
CA GLN A 19 -4.15 -3.01 19.60
C GLN A 19 -5.58 -3.56 19.73
N GLN A 20 -5.81 -4.73 19.13
CA GLN A 20 -7.09 -5.42 19.25
C GLN A 20 -7.24 -5.95 20.68
N MET A 21 -8.14 -5.36 21.46
CA MET A 21 -8.45 -5.82 22.81
C MET A 21 -9.48 -6.96 22.75
N TYR A 22 -9.31 -7.96 23.61
CA TYR A 22 -10.23 -9.07 23.79
C TYR A 22 -10.74 -9.11 25.23
N MET A 23 -11.97 -9.56 25.43
CA MET A 23 -12.55 -9.84 26.74
C MET A 23 -13.23 -11.20 26.75
N GLU A 24 -13.26 -11.82 27.92
CA GLU A 24 -13.96 -13.06 28.20
C GLU A 24 -15.44 -12.78 28.47
N PHE A 25 -16.30 -13.61 27.89
CA PHE A 25 -17.74 -13.60 28.07
C PHE A 25 -18.22 -15.04 28.26
N ASP A 26 -19.37 -15.22 28.91
CA ASP A 26 -20.00 -16.54 29.00
C ASP A 26 -20.23 -17.14 27.61
N ILE A 27 -20.16 -18.47 27.49
CA ILE A 27 -20.36 -19.19 26.23
C ILE A 27 -21.71 -18.89 25.55
N VAL A 28 -22.72 -18.42 26.29
CA VAL A 28 -24.02 -17.98 25.73
C VAL A 28 -23.92 -16.78 24.79
N HIS A 29 -22.83 -16.01 24.88
CA HIS A 29 -22.53 -14.88 24.00
C HIS A 29 -21.70 -15.30 22.78
N ALA A 30 -21.41 -16.59 22.63
CA ALA A 30 -20.66 -17.08 21.50
C ALA A 30 -21.43 -16.81 20.20
N PRO A 31 -20.73 -16.32 19.15
CA PRO A 31 -21.37 -16.08 17.86
C PRO A 31 -21.67 -17.42 17.16
N ALA A 32 -22.64 -17.42 16.24
CA ALA A 32 -23.06 -18.63 15.52
C ALA A 32 -21.90 -19.36 14.81
N GLN A 33 -20.90 -18.62 14.34
CA GLN A 33 -19.69 -19.15 13.72
C GLN A 33 -18.85 -20.01 14.68
N ALA A 34 -18.97 -19.79 15.99
CA ALA A 34 -18.22 -20.53 17.00
C ALA A 34 -18.97 -21.79 17.49
N GLU A 35 -20.28 -21.92 17.22
CA GLU A 35 -21.10 -23.03 17.75
C GLU A 35 -20.52 -24.41 17.41
N HIS A 36 -20.00 -24.59 16.20
CA HIS A 36 -19.42 -25.86 15.76
C HIS A 36 -18.05 -26.17 16.38
N LEU A 37 -17.44 -25.22 17.07
CA LEU A 37 -16.16 -25.40 17.77
C LEU A 37 -16.34 -25.68 19.26
N ILE A 38 -17.57 -25.59 19.80
CA ILE A 38 -17.83 -25.91 21.20
C ILE A 38 -17.48 -27.38 21.43
N PRO A 39 -16.52 -27.70 22.32
CA PRO A 39 -16.09 -29.08 22.53
C PRO A 39 -17.24 -29.94 23.07
N ALA A 40 -17.53 -31.04 22.39
CA ALA A 40 -18.61 -31.94 22.78
C ALA A 40 -18.35 -32.54 24.18
N GLY A 41 -19.34 -32.44 25.07
CA GLY A 41 -19.24 -32.94 26.45
C GLY A 41 -18.48 -32.04 27.42
N ALA A 42 -18.02 -30.85 26.98
CA ALA A 42 -17.46 -29.86 27.89
C ALA A 42 -18.56 -29.25 28.79
N PRO A 43 -18.32 -29.14 30.11
CA PRO A 43 -19.22 -28.41 31.02
C PRO A 43 -19.35 -26.94 30.59
N ALA A 44 -20.57 -26.39 30.60
CA ALA A 44 -20.80 -25.00 30.18
C ALA A 44 -20.10 -23.96 31.08
N ASP A 45 -19.93 -24.29 32.36
CA ASP A 45 -19.19 -23.50 33.36
C ASP A 45 -17.67 -23.59 33.22
N SER A 46 -17.17 -24.47 32.34
CA SER A 46 -15.75 -24.54 31.98
C SER A 46 -15.43 -23.82 30.67
N LEU A 47 -16.43 -23.17 30.06
CA LEU A 47 -16.35 -22.58 28.73
C LEU A 47 -16.61 -21.07 28.77
N ASP A 48 -15.65 -20.33 28.25
CA ASP A 48 -15.77 -18.90 27.97
C ASP A 48 -15.56 -18.63 26.49
N VAL A 49 -16.03 -17.48 26.01
CA VAL A 49 -15.74 -16.97 24.68
C VAL A 49 -14.94 -15.66 24.79
N LEU A 50 -13.79 -15.62 24.12
CA LEU A 50 -12.98 -14.42 23.99
C LEU A 50 -13.36 -13.69 22.70
N LEU A 51 -13.94 -12.51 22.86
CA LEU A 51 -14.37 -11.67 21.74
C LEU A 51 -13.61 -10.36 21.70
N PRO A 52 -13.32 -9.84 20.49
CA PRO A 52 -12.76 -8.52 20.35
C PRO A 52 -13.75 -7.45 20.83
N VAL A 53 -13.26 -6.47 21.58
CA VAL A 53 -14.08 -5.40 22.15
C VAL A 53 -13.66 -4.00 21.69
N ASP A 54 -14.61 -3.08 21.71
CA ASP A 54 -14.36 -1.65 21.50
C ASP A 54 -13.74 -1.01 22.76
N THR A 55 -13.45 0.30 22.68
CA THR A 55 -12.89 1.07 23.81
C THR A 55 -13.82 1.16 25.02
N LYS A 56 -15.08 0.72 24.89
CA LYS A 56 -16.08 0.66 25.97
C LYS A 56 -16.29 -0.78 26.47
N GLY A 57 -15.47 -1.74 26.04
CA GLY A 57 -15.58 -3.14 26.42
C GLY A 57 -16.74 -3.89 25.77
N ARG A 58 -17.34 -3.34 24.70
CA ARG A 58 -18.47 -3.98 24.02
C ARG A 58 -17.96 -4.87 22.89
N PRO A 59 -18.51 -6.10 22.72
CA PRO A 59 -18.15 -6.95 21.60
C PRO A 59 -18.32 -6.24 20.26
N ILE A 60 -17.29 -6.29 19.41
CA ILE A 60 -17.33 -5.69 18.08
C ILE A 60 -18.10 -6.64 17.16
N ALA A 61 -19.36 -6.30 16.90
CA ALA A 61 -20.21 -7.05 15.99
C ALA A 61 -19.63 -7.08 14.56
N GLY A 62 -19.71 -8.24 13.90
CA GLY A 62 -19.31 -8.40 12.50
C GLY A 62 -17.82 -8.68 12.26
N LEU A 63 -16.96 -8.63 13.29
CA LEU A 63 -15.56 -9.05 13.13
C LEU A 63 -15.41 -10.57 13.03
N GLY A 64 -16.43 -11.33 13.46
CA GLY A 64 -16.56 -12.78 13.23
C GLY A 64 -15.46 -13.67 13.78
N ARG A 65 -14.44 -13.09 14.44
CA ARG A 65 -13.22 -13.74 14.91
C ARG A 65 -13.12 -13.72 16.42
N GLY A 66 -12.58 -14.78 16.99
CA GLY A 66 -12.40 -14.92 18.43
C GLY A 66 -11.94 -16.31 18.81
N PHE A 67 -12.05 -16.64 20.09
CA PHE A 67 -11.64 -17.93 20.63
C PHE A 67 -12.69 -18.47 21.58
N ILE A 68 -12.93 -19.78 21.58
CA ILE A 68 -13.55 -20.47 22.72
C ILE A 68 -12.43 -20.85 23.65
N LYS A 69 -12.50 -20.45 24.92
CA LYS A 69 -11.60 -20.87 25.99
C LYS A 69 -12.27 -22.00 26.77
N GLN A 70 -11.54 -23.07 26.99
CA GLN A 70 -11.99 -24.21 27.79
C GLN A 70 -10.99 -24.50 28.90
N ASP A 71 -11.49 -24.59 30.12
CA ASP A 71 -10.72 -25.05 31.27
C ASP A 71 -10.80 -26.57 31.38
N VAL A 72 -9.72 -27.25 30.99
CA VAL A 72 -9.63 -28.71 31.01
C VAL A 72 -8.87 -29.17 32.23
N SER A 73 -9.50 -29.99 33.08
CA SER A 73 -8.81 -30.65 34.18
C SER A 73 -7.85 -31.72 33.65
N TRP A 74 -6.61 -31.70 34.13
CA TRP A 74 -5.60 -32.66 33.68
C TRP A 74 -5.60 -33.89 34.61
N PRO A 75 -5.74 -35.12 34.10
CA PRO A 75 -5.97 -36.30 34.95
C PRO A 75 -4.81 -36.63 35.90
N ASN A 76 -3.58 -36.20 35.58
CA ASN A 76 -2.37 -36.54 36.34
C ASN A 76 -1.62 -35.33 36.91
N VAL A 77 -2.18 -34.12 36.82
CA VAL A 77 -1.56 -32.90 37.33
C VAL A 77 -2.60 -32.11 38.09
N LYS A 78 -2.25 -31.65 39.30
CA LYS A 78 -3.11 -30.77 40.08
C LYS A 78 -3.21 -29.42 39.37
N GLY A 79 -4.32 -29.17 38.68
CA GLY A 79 -4.60 -27.90 38.01
C GLY A 79 -5.52 -28.05 36.79
N THR A 80 -5.96 -26.92 36.26
CA THR A 80 -6.68 -26.80 34.99
C THR A 80 -5.73 -26.26 33.91
N ARG A 81 -5.97 -26.66 32.66
CA ARG A 81 -5.29 -26.13 31.48
C ARG A 81 -6.30 -25.42 30.62
N GLU A 82 -5.98 -24.20 30.23
CA GLU A 82 -6.78 -23.43 29.29
C GLU A 82 -6.46 -23.90 27.85
N VAL A 83 -7.50 -24.26 27.10
CA VAL A 83 -7.42 -24.64 25.68
C VAL A 83 -8.23 -23.62 24.87
N TYR A 84 -7.60 -23.06 23.84
CA TYR A 84 -8.20 -22.01 23.01
C TYR A 84 -8.51 -22.54 21.60
N TYR A 85 -9.77 -22.46 21.19
CA TYR A 85 -10.24 -22.89 19.87
C TYR A 85 -10.56 -21.65 19.02
N PRO A 86 -9.73 -21.30 18.02
CA PRO A 86 -9.93 -20.11 17.18
C PRO A 86 -11.08 -20.28 16.19
N PHE A 87 -11.88 -19.24 15.99
CA PHE A 87 -12.86 -19.14 14.89
C PHE A 87 -12.70 -17.83 14.13
N GLY A 88 -13.14 -17.82 12.86
CA GLY A 88 -13.19 -16.60 12.03
C GLY A 88 -11.83 -16.06 11.57
N PHE A 89 -10.78 -16.87 11.66
CA PHE A 89 -9.44 -16.57 11.14
C PHE A 89 -9.20 -17.16 9.75
N ASP A 90 -10.23 -17.70 9.11
CA ASP A 90 -10.13 -18.23 7.76
C ASP A 90 -9.72 -17.13 6.78
N PRO A 91 -8.71 -17.37 5.92
CA PRO A 91 -8.36 -16.43 4.88
C PRO A 91 -9.56 -16.23 3.95
N PRO A 92 -9.77 -15.01 3.42
CA PRO A 92 -10.84 -14.79 2.46
C PRO A 92 -10.69 -15.79 1.30
N LYS A 93 -11.75 -16.56 1.05
CA LYS A 93 -11.79 -17.51 -0.06
C LYS A 93 -11.42 -16.75 -1.34
N PRO A 94 -10.38 -17.17 -2.09
CA PRO A 94 -10.01 -16.52 -3.33
C PRO A 94 -11.24 -16.42 -4.24
N ALA A 95 -11.53 -15.22 -4.72
CA ALA A 95 -12.56 -15.05 -5.73
C ALA A 95 -12.18 -15.90 -6.96
N PRO A 96 -13.15 -16.56 -7.61
CA PRO A 96 -12.86 -17.30 -8.83
C PRO A 96 -12.21 -16.35 -9.84
N VAL A 97 -10.99 -16.69 -10.26
CA VAL A 97 -10.26 -15.95 -11.29
C VAL A 97 -11.02 -16.17 -12.59
N VAL A 98 -11.79 -15.16 -13.01
CA VAL A 98 -12.43 -15.18 -14.33
C VAL A 98 -11.30 -14.97 -15.35
N PRO A 99 -11.11 -15.89 -16.31
CA PRO A 99 -10.13 -15.68 -17.38
C PRO A 99 -10.42 -14.37 -18.10
N ALA A 100 -9.40 -13.52 -18.25
CA ALA A 100 -9.54 -12.30 -19.05
C ALA A 100 -9.99 -12.68 -20.46
N ALA A 101 -11.04 -12.03 -20.95
CA ALA A 101 -11.51 -12.23 -22.31
C ALA A 101 -10.35 -11.94 -23.29
N PRO A 102 -10.19 -12.73 -24.38
CA PRO A 102 -9.17 -12.47 -25.38
C PRO A 102 -9.29 -11.04 -25.92
N VAL A 103 -8.17 -10.31 -25.91
CA VAL A 103 -8.12 -8.97 -26.51
C VAL A 103 -8.29 -9.13 -28.02
N VAL A 104 -9.36 -8.56 -28.57
CA VAL A 104 -9.61 -8.58 -30.03
C VAL A 104 -8.54 -7.72 -30.71
N PRO A 105 -7.85 -8.23 -31.75
CA PRO A 105 -6.87 -7.45 -32.49
C PRO A 105 -7.51 -6.20 -33.11
N VAL A 106 -6.85 -5.06 -32.94
CA VAL A 106 -7.25 -3.81 -33.63
C VAL A 106 -7.04 -3.99 -35.12
N ALA A 107 -8.08 -3.69 -35.91
CA ALA A 107 -8.03 -3.79 -37.36
C ALA A 107 -6.94 -2.86 -37.95
N PRO A 108 -6.26 -3.26 -39.04
CA PRO A 108 -5.24 -2.44 -39.67
C PRO A 108 -5.80 -1.08 -40.11
N VAL A 109 -5.09 0.00 -39.79
CA VAL A 109 -5.42 1.34 -40.29
C VAL A 109 -5.14 1.40 -41.80
N ALA A 110 -6.10 1.93 -42.56
CA ALA A 110 -5.98 2.04 -44.02
C ALA A 110 -4.79 2.95 -44.42
N PRO A 111 -4.12 2.67 -45.56
CA PRO A 111 -3.00 3.48 -46.03
C PRO A 111 -3.41 4.93 -46.29
N VAL A 112 -2.63 5.88 -45.78
CA VAL A 112 -2.76 7.30 -46.10
C VAL A 112 -2.17 7.55 -47.48
N VAL A 113 -2.97 8.10 -48.40
CA VAL A 113 -2.51 8.49 -49.74
C VAL A 113 -1.65 9.76 -49.63
N PRO A 114 -0.41 9.76 -50.15
CA PRO A 114 0.45 10.95 -50.12
C PRO A 114 -0.14 12.07 -50.98
N ALA A 115 -0.13 13.30 -50.46
CA ALA A 115 -0.44 14.49 -51.24
C ALA A 115 0.62 14.72 -52.32
N ALA A 116 0.19 15.16 -53.52
CA ALA A 116 1.08 15.40 -54.64
C ALA A 116 2.10 16.52 -54.34
N PRO A 117 3.35 16.44 -54.85
CA PRO A 117 4.38 17.45 -54.62
C PRO A 117 3.99 18.83 -55.19
N ALA A 118 4.25 19.88 -54.42
CA ALA A 118 4.10 21.25 -54.90
C ALA A 118 5.24 21.63 -55.88
N VAL A 119 4.89 22.36 -56.94
CA VAL A 119 5.83 22.82 -57.98
C VAL A 119 6.79 23.88 -57.40
N PRO A 120 8.11 23.81 -57.68
CA PRO A 120 9.07 24.78 -57.12
C PRO A 120 8.84 26.20 -57.64
N ALA A 121 8.98 27.19 -56.74
CA ALA A 121 9.01 28.60 -57.11
C ALA A 121 10.37 29.00 -57.72
N ALA A 122 10.34 29.88 -58.72
CA ALA A 122 11.52 30.33 -59.47
C ALA A 122 12.52 31.14 -58.61
N PRO A 123 13.81 31.22 -59.00
CA PRO A 123 14.86 31.83 -58.16
C PRO A 123 14.72 33.35 -58.07
N VAL A 124 14.98 33.89 -56.87
CA VAL A 124 15.01 35.34 -56.60
C VAL A 124 16.44 35.85 -56.77
N GLN A 125 16.63 36.94 -57.52
CA GLN A 125 17.94 37.58 -57.72
C GLN A 125 18.43 38.29 -56.46
N ARG A 126 19.71 38.08 -56.11
CA ARG A 126 20.35 38.64 -54.91
C ARG A 126 20.94 40.03 -55.20
N ILE A 127 20.44 41.05 -54.52
CA ILE A 127 21.07 42.38 -54.48
C ILE A 127 22.13 42.39 -53.36
N VAL A 128 23.36 42.77 -53.68
CA VAL A 128 24.48 42.87 -52.73
C VAL A 128 24.64 44.33 -52.32
N ALA A 129 24.45 44.62 -51.03
CA ALA A 129 24.83 45.91 -50.43
C ALA A 129 26.07 45.69 -49.55
N ALA A 130 27.09 46.52 -49.76
CA ALA A 130 28.36 46.47 -49.03
C ALA A 130 28.23 47.16 -47.67
N SER A 131 28.68 46.47 -46.61
CA SER A 131 28.80 47.03 -45.26
C SER A 131 30.28 47.22 -44.91
N LYS A 132 30.64 48.47 -44.58
CA LYS A 132 31.95 48.91 -44.07
C LYS A 132 32.06 48.60 -42.57
N PRO A 133 33.15 48.02 -42.05
CA PRO A 133 33.42 48.01 -40.60
C PRO A 133 34.21 49.25 -40.16
N ALA A 134 33.94 49.68 -38.93
CA ALA A 134 34.49 50.86 -38.27
C ALA A 134 35.76 50.54 -37.45
N ALA A 135 36.51 51.62 -37.16
CA ALA A 135 37.88 51.73 -36.65
C ALA A 135 38.23 51.07 -35.31
N GLU A 136 39.52 50.72 -35.16
CA GLU A 136 40.24 50.60 -33.87
C GLU A 136 41.10 51.87 -33.63
N PRO A 137 41.33 52.28 -32.37
CA PRO A 137 42.06 53.50 -32.03
C PRO A 137 43.60 53.33 -32.01
N SER A 138 44.27 54.46 -32.24
CA SER A 138 45.71 54.68 -32.46
C SER A 138 46.60 54.50 -31.22
N SER A 139 47.77 53.91 -31.45
CA SER A 139 48.99 54.08 -30.63
C SER A 139 49.81 55.25 -31.17
N ASP A 140 50.17 56.22 -30.32
CA ASP A 140 51.51 56.81 -30.33
C ASP A 140 51.76 57.57 -29.03
N ASP A 141 52.93 57.29 -28.45
CA ASP A 141 53.59 58.05 -27.39
C ASP A 141 54.02 59.42 -27.96
N ASP A 142 54.04 60.46 -27.12
CA ASP A 142 55.18 61.38 -27.05
C ASP A 142 55.09 62.22 -25.77
N ASP A 143 56.16 62.10 -24.97
CA ASP A 143 56.52 62.94 -23.83
C ASP A 143 56.71 64.40 -24.25
N GLU A 144 56.49 65.37 -23.35
CA GLU A 144 57.47 66.45 -23.10
C GLU A 144 57.06 67.36 -21.91
N ASP A 145 58.10 67.80 -21.22
CA ASP A 145 58.22 68.47 -19.93
C ASP A 145 57.79 69.97 -19.88
N ASP A 146 57.78 70.47 -18.63
CA ASP A 146 58.08 71.83 -18.14
C ASP A 146 57.09 72.99 -18.36
N ASP A 147 56.49 73.45 -17.24
CA ASP A 147 56.79 74.74 -16.58
C ASP A 147 56.24 74.78 -15.12
#